data_AF-A0A7S8EGE4-F1
#
_entry.id   AF-A0A7S8EGE4-F1
#
_cell.length_a   1.000
_cell.length_b   1.000
_cell.length_c   1.000
_cell.angle_alpha   90.00
_cell.angle_beta   90.00
_cell.angle_gamma   90.00
#
_symmetry.space_group_name_H-M   'P 1'
#
loop_
_entity.id
_entity.type
_entity.pdbx_description
1 polymer ?
#
loop_
_entity_poly.entity_id
_entity_poly.type
_entity_poly.pdbx_seq_one_letter_code
_entity_poly.pdbx_strand_id
1 'polypeptide(L)'
;MTLQDGTGAFAELTGGSTMVIERWLPGPADRIWRYLTDSDLRRKWFAAGEMALVPGAPLNLVWHNDTLSDADDVRPAGFPEEQLMQSQVIAVDPMRMLKIAWGKGDVTFALKEKGDRVLLTVTHRGLDDQGAQTEIAGGWHMHLEILVATMSGTDRPSFWSGWTRLQVIYDDRLNNPDRE
;
A
#
# COMPACT_ATOMS: atom_id res chain seq x y z
N MET A 1 -8.62 -26.47 5.49
CA MET A 1 -9.44 -26.09 4.33
C MET A 1 -9.76 -24.63 4.51
N THR A 2 -8.84 -23.77 4.08
CA THR A 2 -8.82 -22.34 4.42
C THR A 2 -9.76 -21.63 3.46
N LEU A 3 -10.82 -21.01 3.98
CA LEU A 3 -11.69 -20.12 3.22
C LEU A 3 -10.80 -19.04 2.57
N GLN A 4 -10.57 -19.17 1.27
CA GLN A 4 -10.10 -18.06 0.43
C GLN A 4 -11.27 -17.08 0.36
N ASP A 5 -11.32 -16.15 1.31
CA ASP A 5 -12.18 -14.98 1.24
C ASP A 5 -11.66 -14.03 0.15
N GLY A 6 -11.81 -14.45 -1.11
CA GLY A 6 -12.01 -13.66 -2.34
C GLY A 6 -11.22 -12.39 -2.65
N THR A 7 -10.22 -11.97 -1.88
CA THR A 7 -9.43 -10.79 -2.23
C THR A 7 -8.45 -11.16 -3.34
N GLY A 8 -8.51 -10.45 -4.45
CA GLY A 8 -7.54 -10.57 -5.53
C GLY A 8 -6.12 -10.37 -4.99
N ALA A 9 -5.20 -11.27 -5.34
CA ALA A 9 -3.80 -11.13 -4.98
C ALA A 9 -3.16 -9.88 -5.62
N PHE A 10 -3.73 -9.39 -6.72
CA PHE A 10 -3.22 -8.25 -7.48
C PHE A 10 -4.08 -7.01 -7.31
N ALA A 11 -3.48 -5.88 -7.68
CA ALA A 11 -4.20 -4.63 -7.78
C ALA A 11 -4.99 -4.63 -9.09
N GLU A 12 -6.20 -4.10 -9.05
CA GLU A 12 -7.10 -3.99 -10.18
C GLU A 12 -7.20 -2.54 -10.61
N LEU A 13 -7.03 -2.29 -11.92
CA LEU A 13 -7.26 -0.97 -12.51
C LEU A 13 -8.74 -0.85 -12.89
N THR A 14 -9.39 0.16 -12.33
CA THR A 14 -10.80 0.49 -12.52
C THR A 14 -10.92 1.88 -13.13
N GLY A 15 -11.79 2.02 -14.12
CA GLY A 15 -12.04 3.31 -14.78
C GLY A 15 -10.80 3.96 -15.44
N GLY A 16 -9.75 3.18 -15.72
CA GLY A 16 -8.53 3.63 -16.40
C GLY A 16 -7.54 4.46 -15.58
N SER A 17 -7.92 4.94 -14.39
CA SER A 17 -7.05 5.80 -13.55
C SER A 17 -7.20 5.59 -12.04
N THR A 18 -7.96 4.57 -11.63
CA THR A 18 -8.16 4.23 -10.21
C THR A 18 -7.72 2.80 -9.95
N MET A 19 -6.75 2.61 -9.06
CA MET A 19 -6.27 1.30 -8.67
C MET A 19 -6.85 0.88 -7.32
N VAL A 20 -7.28 -0.36 -7.21
CA VAL A 20 -7.80 -0.95 -5.97
C VAL A 20 -7.03 -2.22 -5.65
N ILE A 21 -6.57 -2.36 -4.42
CA ILE A 21 -5.94 -3.59 -3.92
C ILE A 21 -6.44 -3.88 -2.51
N GLU A 22 -6.66 -5.15 -2.22
CA GLU A 22 -7.26 -5.59 -0.96
C GLU A 22 -6.38 -6.62 -0.25
N ARG A 23 -6.31 -6.53 1.08
CA ARG A 23 -5.64 -7.52 1.92
C ARG A 23 -6.42 -7.80 3.19
N TRP A 24 -6.48 -9.09 3.55
CA TRP A 24 -6.90 -9.51 4.87
C TRP A 24 -5.76 -9.36 5.87
N LEU A 25 -6.03 -8.68 6.98
CA LEU A 25 -5.10 -8.48 8.08
C LEU A 25 -5.66 -9.11 9.37
N PRO A 26 -4.79 -9.61 10.26
CA PRO A 26 -5.22 -10.05 11.58
C PRO A 26 -5.70 -8.83 12.37
N GLY A 27 -6.97 -8.88 12.81
CA GLY A 27 -7.59 -7.81 13.57
C GLY A 27 -7.01 -7.67 14.98
N PRO A 28 -7.61 -6.79 15.80
CA PRO A 28 -8.78 -5.93 15.53
C PRO A 28 -8.48 -4.69 14.64
N ALA A 29 -9.52 -3.95 14.23
CA ALA A 29 -9.35 -2.74 13.41
C ALA A 29 -8.51 -1.65 14.09
N ASP A 30 -8.55 -1.52 15.42
CA ASP A 30 -7.73 -0.53 16.14
C ASP A 30 -6.23 -0.78 15.90
N ARG A 31 -5.82 -2.06 15.86
CA ARG A 31 -4.44 -2.43 15.61
C ARG A 31 -4.01 -1.95 14.23
N ILE A 32 -4.82 -2.21 13.20
CA ILE A 32 -4.51 -1.82 11.82
C ILE A 32 -4.55 -0.29 11.68
N TRP A 33 -5.52 0.36 12.32
CA TRP A 33 -5.62 1.81 12.36
C TRP A 33 -4.34 2.47 12.88
N ARG A 34 -3.72 1.89 13.91
CA ARG A 34 -2.41 2.35 14.40
C ARG A 34 -1.33 2.19 13.34
N TYR A 35 -1.28 1.08 12.61
CA TYR A 35 -0.33 0.91 11.49
C TYR A 35 -0.54 1.89 10.32
N LEU A 36 -1.71 2.54 10.22
CA LEU A 36 -1.98 3.61 9.25
C LEU A 36 -1.63 5.01 9.76
N THR A 37 -1.73 5.25 11.07
CA THR A 37 -1.74 6.60 11.65
C THR A 37 -0.49 6.92 12.47
N ASP A 38 0.09 5.92 13.13
CA ASP A 38 1.31 6.04 13.93
C ASP A 38 2.55 5.97 13.02
N SER A 39 3.41 6.98 13.10
CA SER A 39 4.62 7.12 12.28
C SER A 39 5.58 5.93 12.44
N ASP A 40 5.81 5.49 13.69
CA ASP A 40 6.77 4.44 14.03
C ASP A 40 6.29 3.05 13.63
N LEU A 41 4.96 2.85 13.59
CA LEU A 41 4.38 1.62 13.06
C LEU A 41 4.28 1.66 11.54
N ARG A 42 3.87 2.79 10.96
CA ARG A 42 3.68 2.93 9.51
C ARG A 42 5.00 2.83 8.74
N ARG A 43 6.10 3.35 9.28
CA ARG A 43 7.45 3.21 8.68
C ARG A 43 7.91 1.75 8.52
N LYS A 44 7.29 0.79 9.22
CA LYS A 44 7.67 -0.63 9.14
C LYS A 44 7.17 -1.32 7.86
N TRP A 45 6.25 -0.69 7.14
CA TRP A 45 5.66 -1.27 5.93
C TRP A 45 5.47 -0.27 4.78
N PHE A 46 5.39 1.04 5.07
CA PHE A 46 5.10 2.07 4.07
C PHE A 46 6.02 3.29 4.21
N ALA A 47 5.63 4.28 5.01
CA ALA A 47 6.32 5.55 5.13
C ALA A 47 6.23 6.12 6.55
N ALA A 48 7.33 6.72 7.02
CA ALA A 48 7.35 7.51 8.23
C ALA A 48 6.63 8.86 8.02
N GLY A 49 6.35 9.56 9.12
CA GLY A 49 5.82 10.91 9.12
C GLY A 49 4.77 11.14 10.19
N GLU A 50 4.87 12.22 10.93
CA GLU A 50 3.81 12.58 11.89
C GLU A 50 2.53 12.96 11.14
N MET A 51 1.40 12.45 11.64
CA MET A 51 0.10 12.67 11.04
C MET A 51 -0.88 13.21 12.08
N ALA A 52 -1.34 14.44 11.88
CA ALA A 52 -2.51 14.92 12.59
C ALA A 52 -3.77 14.41 11.89
N LEU A 53 -4.65 13.71 12.63
CA LEU A 53 -5.91 13.15 12.12
C LEU A 53 -7.00 14.21 11.96
N VAL A 54 -6.67 15.28 11.24
CA VAL A 54 -7.54 16.43 11.00
C VAL A 54 -7.56 16.71 9.50
N PRO A 55 -8.74 16.71 8.84
CA PRO A 55 -8.85 17.15 7.45
C PRO A 55 -8.22 18.53 7.26
N GLY A 56 -7.37 18.67 6.24
CA GLY A 56 -6.59 19.88 6.01
C GLY A 56 -5.16 19.83 6.55
N ALA A 57 -4.84 18.92 7.48
CA ALA A 57 -3.52 18.89 8.09
C ALA A 57 -2.44 18.43 7.10
N PRO A 58 -1.29 19.11 7.05
CA PRO A 58 -0.17 18.67 6.22
C PRO A 58 0.45 17.38 6.77
N LEU A 59 0.97 16.58 5.87
CA LEU A 59 1.63 15.30 6.16
C LEU A 59 2.86 15.17 5.26
N ASN A 60 4.00 14.78 5.83
CA ASN A 60 5.17 14.39 5.06
C ASN A 60 5.26 12.87 5.09
N LEU A 61 5.30 12.23 3.92
CA LEU A 61 5.54 10.80 3.80
C LEU A 61 7.00 10.59 3.42
N VAL A 62 7.73 9.87 4.28
CA VAL A 62 9.15 9.56 4.09
C VAL A 62 9.31 8.06 3.92
N TRP A 63 9.64 7.60 2.71
CA TRP A 63 9.90 6.20 2.41
C TRP A 63 11.38 5.87 2.59
N HIS A 64 11.62 4.76 3.29
CA HIS A 64 12.92 4.12 3.42
C HIS A 64 12.78 2.65 3.04
N ASN A 65 12.54 2.41 1.75
CA ASN A 65 12.18 1.09 1.24
C ASN A 65 13.24 0.01 1.52
N ASP A 66 14.52 0.41 1.53
CA ASP A 66 15.64 -0.47 1.86
C ASP A 66 15.57 -1.06 3.28
N THR A 67 14.85 -0.40 4.19
CA THR A 67 14.72 -0.84 5.59
C THR A 67 13.52 -1.77 5.82
N LEU A 68 12.71 -2.01 4.78
CA LEU A 68 11.47 -2.77 4.89
C LEU A 68 11.67 -4.29 4.87
N SER A 69 12.82 -4.78 4.39
CA SER A 69 13.17 -6.19 4.38
C SER A 69 14.61 -6.40 4.85
N ASP A 70 14.88 -7.54 5.49
CA ASP A 70 16.22 -7.91 5.96
C ASP A 70 17.08 -8.59 4.87
N ALA A 71 16.51 -8.74 3.66
CA ALA A 71 17.19 -9.29 2.50
C ALA A 71 18.19 -8.28 1.91
N ASP A 72 19.35 -8.77 1.47
CA ASP A 72 20.39 -7.99 0.80
C ASP A 72 20.02 -7.74 -0.66
N ASP A 73 18.87 -7.11 -0.88
CA ASP A 73 18.36 -6.84 -2.21
C ASP A 73 18.92 -5.55 -2.78
N VAL A 74 19.22 -5.57 -4.08
CA VAL A 74 19.73 -4.40 -4.79
C VAL A 74 18.57 -3.47 -5.14
N ARG A 75 18.58 -2.26 -4.58
CA ARG A 75 17.69 -1.17 -4.98
C ARG A 75 17.83 -0.89 -6.49
N PRO A 76 16.73 -0.87 -7.28
CA PRO A 76 16.79 -0.56 -8.69
C PRO A 76 17.31 0.87 -8.95
N ALA A 77 17.95 1.07 -10.11
CA ALA A 77 18.40 2.38 -10.53
C ALA A 77 17.21 3.36 -10.66
N GLY A 78 17.40 4.61 -10.24
CA GLY A 78 16.37 5.65 -10.27
C GLY A 78 15.60 5.83 -8.95
N PHE A 79 15.71 4.90 -8.00
CA PHE A 79 15.14 5.05 -6.67
C PHE A 79 16.14 5.66 -5.69
N PRO A 80 15.78 6.74 -4.97
CA PRO A 80 16.61 7.26 -3.90
C PRO A 80 16.55 6.37 -2.66
N GLU A 81 17.54 6.49 -1.78
CA GLU A 81 17.55 5.80 -0.47
C GLU A 81 16.43 6.29 0.45
N GLU A 82 16.15 7.59 0.36
CA GLU A 82 15.05 8.25 1.04
C GLU A 82 14.22 8.99 0.00
N GLN A 83 12.91 8.80 0.05
CA GLN A 83 11.96 9.55 -0.77
C GLN A 83 11.03 10.34 0.14
N LEU A 84 10.93 11.65 -0.08
CA LEU A 84 9.99 12.53 0.60
C LEU A 84 8.88 12.94 -0.36
N MET A 85 7.63 12.85 0.10
CA MET A 85 6.49 13.46 -0.57
C MET A 85 5.64 14.24 0.41
N GLN A 86 5.29 15.47 0.03
CA GLN A 86 4.31 16.26 0.74
C GLN A 86 2.90 15.79 0.38
N SER A 87 2.07 15.65 1.40
CA SER A 87 0.70 15.18 1.33
C SER A 87 -0.14 15.98 2.34
N GLN A 88 -1.43 15.67 2.37
CA GLN A 88 -2.39 16.31 3.26
C GLN A 88 -3.50 15.31 3.60
N VAL A 89 -3.98 15.33 4.84
CA VAL A 89 -5.17 14.56 5.22
C VAL A 89 -6.41 15.19 4.58
N ILE A 90 -7.17 14.40 3.84
CA ILE A 90 -8.40 14.83 3.17
C ILE A 90 -9.63 14.50 4.03
N ALA A 91 -9.69 13.28 4.55
CA ALA A 91 -10.81 12.82 5.37
C ALA A 91 -10.34 11.73 6.34
N VAL A 92 -10.98 11.67 7.51
CA VAL A 92 -10.71 10.68 8.54
C VAL A 92 -12.04 10.23 9.15
N ASP A 93 -12.29 8.93 9.13
CA ASP A 93 -13.28 8.24 9.95
C ASP A 93 -12.53 7.24 10.84
N PRO A 94 -12.34 7.53 12.14
CA PRO A 94 -11.50 6.72 13.01
C PRO A 94 -11.80 5.22 12.96
N MET A 95 -10.75 4.41 12.81
CA MET A 95 -10.82 2.94 12.72
C MET A 95 -11.59 2.40 11.50
N ARG A 96 -12.01 3.26 10.57
CA ARG A 96 -12.84 2.89 9.41
C ARG A 96 -12.24 3.36 8.09
N MET A 97 -11.79 4.60 8.01
CA MET A 97 -11.30 5.16 6.76
C MET A 97 -10.31 6.31 6.98
N LEU A 98 -9.21 6.30 6.22
CA LEU A 98 -8.26 7.39 6.12
C LEU A 98 -8.08 7.76 4.65
N LYS A 99 -8.22 9.04 4.31
CA LYS A 99 -7.99 9.55 2.96
C LYS A 99 -6.92 10.63 2.99
N ILE A 100 -5.90 10.47 2.13
CA ILE A 100 -4.78 11.40 1.99
C ILE A 100 -4.60 11.86 0.54
N ALA A 101 -4.09 13.07 0.35
CA ALA A 101 -3.77 13.61 -0.97
C ALA A 101 -2.54 12.92 -1.56
N TRP A 102 -2.53 12.70 -2.88
CA TRP A 102 -1.43 12.04 -3.56
C TRP A 102 -1.23 12.60 -4.96
N GLY A 103 -0.23 13.46 -5.14
CA GLY A 103 0.00 14.12 -6.43
C GLY A 103 -1.26 14.83 -6.94
N LYS A 104 -1.81 14.37 -8.07
CA LYS A 104 -3.05 14.88 -8.68
C LYS A 104 -4.34 14.22 -8.15
N GLY A 105 -4.23 13.18 -7.34
CA GLY A 105 -5.35 12.40 -6.84
C GLY A 105 -5.28 12.15 -5.34
N ASP A 106 -5.69 10.94 -4.94
CA ASP A 106 -5.81 10.59 -3.53
C ASP A 106 -5.62 9.09 -3.29
N VAL A 107 -5.21 8.76 -2.06
CA VAL A 107 -5.19 7.39 -1.55
C VAL A 107 -6.18 7.28 -0.42
N THR A 108 -7.09 6.32 -0.52
CA THR A 108 -8.07 5.97 0.51
C THR A 108 -7.74 4.59 1.07
N PHE A 109 -7.57 4.51 2.39
CA PHE A 109 -7.48 3.27 3.15
C PHE A 109 -8.83 3.05 3.83
N ALA A 110 -9.53 1.97 3.50
CA ALA A 110 -10.79 1.59 4.12
C ALA A 110 -10.63 0.27 4.89
N LEU A 111 -11.17 0.22 6.10
CA LEU A 111 -11.13 -0.92 7.00
C LEU A 111 -12.53 -1.49 7.17
N LYS A 112 -12.68 -2.80 6.98
CA LYS A 112 -13.93 -3.52 7.21
C LYS A 112 -13.68 -4.75 8.05
N GLU A 113 -14.17 -4.74 9.29
CA GLU A 113 -14.08 -5.88 10.20
C GLU A 113 -14.95 -7.05 9.73
N LYS A 114 -14.40 -8.26 9.80
CA LYS A 114 -15.09 -9.52 9.52
C LYS A 114 -14.56 -10.59 10.47
N GLY A 115 -15.29 -10.81 11.56
CA GLY A 115 -14.88 -11.76 12.60
C GLY A 115 -13.59 -11.31 13.28
N ASP A 116 -12.55 -12.15 13.24
CA ASP A 116 -11.22 -11.91 13.81
C ASP A 116 -10.24 -11.24 12.83
N ARG A 117 -10.70 -10.91 11.62
CA ARG A 117 -9.91 -10.28 10.57
C ARG A 117 -10.51 -8.96 10.15
N VAL A 118 -9.70 -8.18 9.45
CA VAL A 118 -10.12 -6.91 8.86
C VAL A 118 -9.65 -6.87 7.42
N LEU A 119 -10.56 -6.52 6.53
CA LEU A 119 -10.25 -6.25 5.15
C LEU A 119 -9.74 -4.81 5.07
N LEU A 120 -8.49 -4.66 4.65
CA LEU A 120 -7.93 -3.37 4.23
C LEU A 120 -8.10 -3.26 2.71
N THR A 121 -8.83 -2.25 2.26
CA THR A 121 -8.94 -1.86 0.85
C THR A 121 -8.16 -0.57 0.65
N VAL A 122 -7.20 -0.57 -0.26
CA VAL A 122 -6.45 0.61 -0.68
C VAL A 122 -6.95 1.03 -2.06
N THR A 123 -7.49 2.24 -2.17
CA THR A 123 -7.90 2.85 -3.44
C THR A 123 -7.00 4.03 -3.75
N HIS A 124 -6.25 3.96 -4.85
CA HIS A 124 -5.42 5.05 -5.35
C HIS A 124 -6.02 5.63 -6.63
N ARG A 125 -6.42 6.90 -6.61
CA ARG A 125 -7.00 7.63 -7.73
C ARG A 125 -6.02 8.63 -8.33
N GLY A 126 -6.25 9.01 -9.58
CA GLY A 126 -5.44 10.02 -10.28
C GLY A 126 -4.21 9.44 -10.98
N LEU A 127 -4.29 8.17 -11.37
CA LEU A 127 -3.23 7.45 -12.07
C LEU A 127 -3.42 7.55 -13.59
N ASP A 128 -3.27 8.74 -14.15
CA ASP A 128 -3.50 8.96 -15.58
C ASP A 128 -2.34 8.46 -16.47
N ASP A 129 -1.15 8.29 -15.89
CA ASP A 129 0.05 7.81 -16.59
C ASP A 129 0.19 6.29 -16.47
N GLN A 130 0.06 5.60 -17.61
CA GLN A 130 0.16 4.14 -17.71
C GLN A 130 1.52 3.60 -17.26
N GLY A 131 2.62 4.32 -17.54
CA GLY A 131 3.95 3.89 -17.09
C GLY A 131 4.05 3.88 -15.57
N ALA A 132 3.49 4.90 -14.92
CA ALA A 132 3.44 5.00 -13.47
C ALA A 132 2.47 3.97 -12.84
N GLN A 133 1.44 3.51 -13.55
CA GLN A 133 0.48 2.52 -13.02
C GLN A 133 1.18 1.21 -12.63
N THR A 134 2.06 0.66 -13.47
CA THR A 134 2.81 -0.58 -13.18
C THR A 134 3.74 -0.43 -11.97
N GLU A 135 4.47 0.67 -11.89
CA GLU A 135 5.37 0.97 -10.77
C GLU A 135 4.62 1.09 -9.45
N ILE A 136 3.51 1.84 -9.47
CA ILE A 136 2.65 2.09 -8.31
C ILE A 136 1.92 0.81 -7.89
N ALA A 137 1.52 -0.04 -8.84
CA ALA A 137 0.86 -1.32 -8.56
C ALA A 137 1.81 -2.27 -7.84
N GLY A 138 3.03 -2.42 -8.37
CA GLY A 138 4.09 -3.21 -7.73
C GLY A 138 4.46 -2.67 -6.35
N GLY A 139 4.55 -1.35 -6.21
CA GLY A 139 4.81 -0.70 -4.93
C GLY A 139 3.75 -1.00 -3.87
N TRP A 140 2.48 -0.76 -4.19
CA TRP A 140 1.37 -1.06 -3.27
C TRP A 140 1.31 -2.53 -2.89
N HIS A 141 1.50 -3.42 -3.86
CA HIS A 141 1.53 -4.85 -3.61
C HIS A 141 2.62 -5.21 -2.60
N MET A 142 3.86 -4.76 -2.81
CA MET A 142 4.96 -5.10 -1.89
C MET A 142 4.78 -4.50 -0.50
N HIS A 143 4.38 -3.24 -0.40
CA HIS A 143 4.08 -2.61 0.89
C HIS A 143 3.01 -3.40 1.66
N LEU A 144 1.97 -3.86 0.97
CA LEU A 144 0.90 -4.63 1.58
C LEU A 144 1.34 -6.05 1.99
N GLU A 145 2.20 -6.72 1.22
CA GLU A 145 2.78 -8.00 1.63
C GLU A 145 3.66 -7.86 2.89
N ILE A 146 4.44 -6.78 2.98
CA ILE A 146 5.20 -6.47 4.21
C ILE A 146 4.27 -6.20 5.39
N LEU A 147 3.18 -5.46 5.18
CA LEU A 147 2.19 -5.20 6.23
C LEU A 147 1.57 -6.50 6.74
N VAL A 148 1.14 -7.38 5.83
CA VAL A 148 0.59 -8.70 6.16
C VAL A 148 1.61 -9.52 6.97
N ALA A 149 2.86 -9.59 6.51
CA ALA A 149 3.92 -10.33 7.20
C ALA A 149 4.21 -9.75 8.60
N THR A 150 4.35 -8.43 8.68
CA THR A 150 4.62 -7.70 9.94
C THR A 150 3.50 -7.92 10.96
N MET A 151 2.24 -7.86 10.53
CA MET A 151 1.10 -8.03 11.43
C MET A 151 0.87 -9.50 11.82
N SER A 152 1.24 -10.45 10.96
CA SER A 152 1.15 -11.88 11.19
C SER A 152 2.35 -12.45 11.97
N GLY A 153 3.43 -11.68 12.11
CA GLY A 153 4.66 -12.13 12.76
C GLY A 153 5.44 -13.16 11.93
N THR A 154 5.33 -13.10 10.60
CA THR A 154 6.05 -13.97 9.67
C THR A 154 7.21 -13.21 9.02
N ASP A 155 8.09 -13.94 8.35
CA ASP A 155 9.21 -13.34 7.62
C ASP A 155 8.71 -12.36 6.55
N ARG A 156 9.31 -11.17 6.52
CA ARG A 156 9.00 -10.14 5.52
C ARG A 156 9.59 -10.55 4.18
N PRO A 157 8.84 -10.43 3.07
CA PRO A 157 9.38 -10.70 1.75
C PRO A 157 10.47 -9.67 1.41
N SER A 158 11.36 -10.08 0.52
CA SER A 158 12.31 -9.20 -0.16
C SER A 158 11.57 -8.07 -0.88
N PHE A 159 11.82 -6.81 -0.50
CA PHE A 159 11.09 -5.67 -1.07
C PHE A 159 11.46 -5.45 -2.54
N TRP A 160 12.74 -5.24 -2.84
CA TRP A 160 13.17 -4.84 -4.19
C TRP A 160 13.10 -6.00 -5.18
N SER A 161 13.54 -7.21 -4.82
CA SER A 161 13.43 -8.35 -5.73
C SER A 161 11.97 -8.71 -6.00
N GLY A 162 11.10 -8.59 -4.98
CA GLY A 162 9.65 -8.71 -5.14
C GLY A 162 9.07 -7.65 -6.06
N TRP A 163 9.42 -6.38 -5.86
CA TRP A 163 8.98 -5.27 -6.69
C TRP A 163 9.40 -5.44 -8.16
N THR A 164 10.67 -5.78 -8.43
CA THR A 164 11.17 -6.02 -9.79
C THR A 164 10.44 -7.17 -10.48
N ARG A 165 10.18 -8.27 -9.76
CA ARG A 165 9.36 -9.37 -10.30
C ARG A 165 7.94 -8.91 -10.64
N LEU A 166 7.33 -8.11 -9.76
CA LEU A 166 5.98 -7.60 -9.95
C LEU A 166 5.87 -6.61 -11.10
N GLN A 167 6.93 -5.87 -11.46
CA GLN A 167 6.91 -5.02 -12.66
C GLN A 167 6.58 -5.82 -13.91
N VAL A 168 7.19 -7.00 -14.09
CA VAL A 168 6.91 -7.88 -15.24
C VAL A 168 5.47 -8.40 -15.21
N ILE A 169 4.96 -8.74 -14.02
CA ILE A 169 3.61 -9.29 -13.86
C ILE A 169 2.54 -8.22 -14.10
N TYR A 170 2.71 -7.03 -13.51
CA TYR A 170 1.75 -5.94 -13.69
C TYR A 170 1.80 -5.35 -15.09
N ASP A 171 2.96 -5.32 -15.74
CA ASP A 171 3.07 -4.91 -17.15
C ASP A 171 2.20 -5.82 -18.03
N ASP A 172 2.33 -7.15 -17.89
CA ASP A 172 1.50 -8.09 -18.66
C ASP A 172 0.02 -7.97 -18.30
N ARG A 173 -0.34 -7.85 -17.01
CA ARG A 173 -1.74 -7.75 -16.58
C ARG A 173 -2.44 -6.47 -17.02
N LEU A 174 -1.75 -5.33 -16.97
CA LEU A 174 -2.34 -4.03 -17.27
C LEU A 174 -2.32 -3.73 -18.77
N ASN A 175 -1.31 -4.22 -19.50
CA ASN A 175 -1.17 -3.95 -20.93
C ASN A 175 -1.71 -5.09 -21.82
N ASN A 176 -1.90 -6.31 -21.29
CA ASN A 176 -2.48 -7.46 -22.01
C ASN A 176 -3.67 -8.10 -21.24
N PRO A 177 -4.75 -7.36 -20.96
CA PRO A 177 -5.84 -7.84 -20.09
C PRO A 177 -6.65 -9.03 -20.67
N ASP A 178 -6.57 -9.30 -21.97
CA ASP A 178 -7.29 -10.40 -22.65
C ASP A 178 -6.56 -11.77 -22.57
N ARG A 179 -5.47 -11.90 -21.79
CA ARG A 179 -4.67 -13.14 -21.67
C ARG A 179 -5.02 -14.05 -20.50
N GLU A 180 -6.06 -13.74 -19.71
CA GLU A 180 -6.54 -14.57 -18.60
C GLU A 180 -7.76 -15.44 -18.95
#